data_AF-A0A7C6UDM8-F1
#
_entry.id   AF-A0A7C6UDM8-F1
#
_cell.length_a   1.000
_cell.length_b   1.000
_cell.length_c   1.000
_cell.angle_alpha   90.00
_cell.angle_beta   90.00
_cell.angle_gamma   90.00
#
_symmetry.space_group_name_H-M   'P 1'
#
loop_
_entity.id
_entity.type
_entity.pdbx_description
1 polymer ?
#
loop_
_entity_poly.entity_id
_entity_poly.type
_entity_poly.pdbx_seq_one_letter_code
_entity_poly.pdbx_strand_id
1 'polypeptide(L)'
;MREEGTTAIKCQECGAPSYFDQKAEGFACPYCGAFTPWASADYRYTLDMIFRHRPIPVIDGLLKLTHVGLGETALKYVKFPDEMTQRTSSLDDLLYEHDRGTYEKWHNREEKSFDCPYCGAQITGFSTQSVFTCGHCGNKIMYSEVFETGAYGENLVYGYDPNMYDLVLPSKVTKAQAIAQMLRLAAENRSHFEGQDIEKRIRSEVQAICLPYWVEDISVKATADTERGRFTFYHDRINWARPQCSLFDIYLLNELNPWDYGESAPFTPAFLEDDVRIFAPMNNDERVTAPYRILRRDLPDMLKSTFGLSDVKVLGWVTDLRRHKYASVNLPIWYLDKPDWAGESDLQTRMAVNAQTGKAAALFLEAGKKDYTITLEPYPQPKMSDECTMFSPPVPVKYVKSPFLFQTFHIDEVLGKPRSKFRRLFKD
;
A
#
# COMPACT_ATOMS: atom_id res chain seq x y z
N MET A 1 -26.73 -1.10 -35.93
CA MET A 1 -25.28 -1.09 -36.24
C MET A 1 -24.65 -2.04 -35.24
N ARG A 2 -24.00 -3.13 -35.69
CA ARG A 2 -23.27 -4.03 -34.79
C ARG A 2 -22.02 -3.25 -34.36
N GLU A 3 -21.84 -3.01 -33.07
CA GLU A 3 -20.61 -2.39 -32.57
C GLU A 3 -19.43 -3.30 -32.92
N GLU A 4 -18.56 -2.82 -33.80
CA GLU A 4 -17.24 -3.40 -34.02
C GLU A 4 -16.40 -3.15 -32.76
N GLY A 5 -15.84 -4.20 -32.15
CA GLY A 5 -14.66 -4.02 -31.30
C GLY A 5 -14.52 -4.88 -30.05
N THR A 6 -15.52 -5.63 -29.57
CA THR A 6 -15.36 -6.53 -28.42
C THR A 6 -15.26 -8.00 -28.83
N THR A 7 -14.40 -8.75 -28.16
CA THR A 7 -14.19 -10.17 -28.41
C THR A 7 -14.29 -11.01 -27.14
N ALA A 8 -14.83 -12.20 -27.31
CA ALA A 8 -14.82 -13.26 -26.32
C ALA A 8 -13.44 -13.91 -26.30
N ILE A 9 -12.75 -13.90 -25.16
CA ILE A 9 -11.48 -14.62 -25.02
C ILE A 9 -11.80 -16.12 -24.96
N LYS A 10 -11.57 -16.84 -26.06
CA LYS A 10 -11.88 -18.28 -26.19
C LYS A 10 -10.60 -19.10 -26.31
N CYS A 11 -10.63 -20.26 -25.66
CA CYS A 11 -9.62 -21.30 -25.85
C CYS A 11 -9.65 -21.82 -27.29
N GLN A 12 -8.51 -21.85 -27.95
CA GLN A 12 -8.39 -22.35 -29.33
C GLN A 12 -8.64 -23.85 -29.45
N GLU A 13 -8.46 -24.62 -28.38
CA GLU A 13 -8.62 -26.07 -28.39
C GLU A 13 -10.06 -26.54 -28.16
N CYS A 14 -10.76 -25.94 -27.18
CA CYS A 14 -12.09 -26.40 -26.78
C CYS A 14 -13.20 -25.36 -26.95
N GLY A 15 -12.86 -24.11 -27.32
CA GLY A 15 -13.83 -23.01 -27.49
C GLY A 15 -14.41 -22.44 -26.20
N ALA A 16 -14.08 -23.00 -25.03
CA ALA A 16 -14.49 -22.50 -23.72
C ALA A 16 -13.85 -21.12 -23.42
N PRO A 17 -14.41 -20.33 -22.49
CA PRO A 17 -13.77 -19.10 -22.02
C PRO A 17 -12.34 -19.34 -21.53
N SER A 18 -11.46 -18.40 -21.81
CA SER A 18 -10.07 -18.37 -21.36
C SER A 18 -9.77 -17.04 -20.70
N TYR A 19 -8.81 -17.00 -19.78
CA TYR A 19 -8.50 -15.79 -19.00
C TYR A 19 -7.00 -15.52 -18.99
N PHE A 20 -6.63 -14.24 -18.95
CA PHE A 20 -5.23 -13.86 -18.85
C PHE A 20 -4.69 -14.18 -17.45
N ASP A 21 -3.57 -14.87 -17.40
CA ASP A 21 -2.79 -15.14 -16.21
C ASP A 21 -1.59 -14.18 -16.21
N GLN A 22 -1.60 -13.20 -15.28
CA GLN A 22 -0.53 -12.21 -15.16
C GLN A 22 0.82 -12.87 -14.83
N LYS A 23 0.83 -13.98 -14.09
CA LYS A 23 2.06 -14.66 -13.67
C LYS A 23 2.69 -15.47 -14.80
N ALA A 24 1.86 -16.12 -15.61
CA ALA A 24 2.32 -16.90 -16.76
C ALA A 24 2.43 -16.07 -18.05
N GLU A 25 1.96 -14.82 -18.04
CA GLU A 25 1.91 -13.91 -19.19
C GLU A 25 1.24 -14.55 -20.43
N GLY A 26 0.07 -15.13 -20.22
CA GLY A 26 -0.69 -15.77 -21.29
C GLY A 26 -2.11 -16.13 -20.89
N PHE A 27 -2.81 -16.81 -21.79
CA PHE A 27 -4.20 -17.18 -21.61
C PHE A 27 -4.33 -18.63 -21.16
N ALA A 28 -4.93 -18.84 -19.98
CA ALA A 28 -5.21 -20.16 -19.43
C ALA A 28 -6.68 -20.52 -19.57
N CYS A 29 -6.96 -21.71 -20.09
CA CYS A 29 -8.30 -22.27 -20.16
C CYS A 29 -8.57 -23.13 -18.91
N PRO A 30 -9.53 -22.75 -18.05
CA PRO A 30 -9.86 -23.54 -16.85
C PRO A 30 -10.57 -24.86 -17.17
N TYR A 31 -11.09 -25.04 -18.39
CA TYR A 31 -11.87 -26.22 -18.76
C TYR A 31 -10.98 -27.39 -19.23
N CYS A 32 -10.11 -27.16 -20.22
CA CYS A 32 -9.23 -28.21 -20.75
C CYS A 32 -7.77 -28.09 -20.28
N GLY A 33 -7.40 -27.01 -19.59
CA GLY A 33 -6.03 -26.78 -19.12
C GLY A 33 -5.08 -26.27 -20.20
N ALA A 34 -5.56 -25.98 -21.41
CA ALA A 34 -4.75 -25.40 -22.47
C ALA A 34 -4.21 -24.02 -22.05
N PHE A 35 -2.97 -23.75 -22.43
CA PHE A 35 -2.30 -22.46 -22.21
C PHE A 35 -1.77 -21.92 -23.53
N THR A 36 -2.04 -20.64 -23.80
CA THR A 36 -1.54 -19.94 -24.97
C THR A 36 -0.72 -18.74 -24.50
N PRO A 37 0.62 -18.74 -24.70
CA PRO A 37 1.44 -17.57 -24.43
C PRO A 37 0.91 -16.36 -25.18
N TRP A 38 0.91 -15.21 -24.54
CA TRP A 38 0.55 -13.98 -25.23
C TRP A 38 1.78 -13.51 -26.04
N ALA A 39 1.63 -13.34 -27.37
CA ALA A 39 2.75 -13.09 -28.29
C ALA A 39 3.62 -11.87 -27.91
N SER A 40 3.05 -10.97 -27.14
CA SER A 40 3.71 -9.78 -26.64
C SER A 40 4.55 -9.98 -25.38
N ALA A 41 4.40 -11.11 -24.70
CA ALA A 41 5.24 -11.50 -23.57
C ALA A 41 6.68 -11.79 -24.02
N ASP A 42 6.87 -12.29 -25.24
CA ASP A 42 8.19 -12.69 -25.77
C ASP A 42 9.21 -11.54 -25.85
N TYR A 43 8.75 -10.28 -25.83
CA TYR A 43 9.61 -9.09 -25.87
C TYR A 43 9.72 -8.32 -24.54
N ARG A 44 8.90 -8.65 -23.52
CA ARG A 44 9.00 -8.03 -22.20
C ARG A 44 9.90 -8.87 -21.31
N TYR A 45 11.14 -8.44 -21.14
CA TYR A 45 12.05 -9.08 -20.19
C TYR A 45 11.77 -8.57 -18.77
N THR A 46 10.74 -9.12 -18.12
CA THR A 46 10.44 -8.82 -16.71
C THR A 46 11.44 -9.56 -15.82
N LEU A 47 12.13 -8.81 -14.96
CA LEU A 47 13.10 -9.40 -14.03
C LEU A 47 12.44 -9.72 -12.70
N ASP A 48 12.59 -10.96 -12.25
CA ASP A 48 12.19 -11.36 -10.90
C ASP A 48 12.83 -10.45 -9.84
N MET A 49 12.04 -10.15 -8.81
CA MET A 49 12.51 -9.41 -7.66
C MET A 49 13.61 -10.20 -6.95
N ILE A 50 14.74 -9.55 -6.67
CA ILE A 50 15.84 -10.14 -5.90
C ILE A 50 15.89 -9.48 -4.54
N PHE A 51 15.43 -10.21 -3.53
CA PHE A 51 15.49 -9.84 -2.13
C PHE A 51 16.93 -9.74 -1.66
N ARG A 52 17.24 -8.65 -0.98
CA ARG A 52 18.59 -8.31 -0.52
C ARG A 52 18.68 -8.29 0.99
N HIS A 53 17.96 -9.17 1.69
CA HIS A 53 17.97 -9.20 3.14
C HIS A 53 19.37 -9.25 3.72
N ARG A 54 19.58 -8.51 4.82
CA ARG A 54 20.83 -8.55 5.59
C ARG A 54 20.55 -9.24 6.93
N PRO A 55 20.90 -10.53 7.08
CA PRO A 55 20.83 -11.20 8.37
C PRO A 55 21.68 -10.46 9.42
N ILE A 56 21.19 -10.39 10.65
CA ILE A 56 21.92 -9.81 11.78
C ILE A 56 22.80 -10.88 12.41
N PRO A 57 24.14 -10.76 12.35
CA PRO A 57 25.01 -11.74 12.99
C PRO A 57 24.95 -11.63 14.51
N VAL A 58 25.00 -12.79 15.19
CA VAL A 58 25.17 -12.88 16.64
C VAL A 58 26.58 -13.41 16.93
N ILE A 59 27.36 -12.68 17.70
CA ILE A 59 28.73 -13.04 18.09
C ILE A 59 28.81 -13.05 19.61
N ASP A 60 29.12 -14.21 20.20
CA ASP A 60 29.17 -14.41 21.66
C ASP A 60 27.88 -13.93 22.38
N GLY A 61 26.71 -14.14 21.76
CA GLY A 61 25.43 -13.69 22.29
C GLY A 61 25.13 -12.20 22.11
N LEU A 62 25.98 -11.44 21.41
CA LEU A 62 25.80 -10.02 21.11
C LEU A 62 25.37 -9.80 19.66
N LEU A 63 24.43 -8.88 19.42
CA LEU A 63 24.04 -8.47 18.07
C LEU A 63 25.12 -7.61 17.43
N LYS A 64 25.54 -7.94 16.20
CA LYS A 64 26.47 -7.12 15.41
C LYS A 64 25.70 -6.16 14.51
N LEU A 65 25.56 -4.91 14.96
CA LEU A 65 24.77 -3.88 14.28
C LEU A 65 25.67 -2.88 13.54
N THR A 66 26.57 -3.38 12.68
CA THR A 66 27.53 -2.53 11.94
C THR A 66 26.85 -1.51 11.03
N HIS A 67 25.71 -1.87 10.44
CA HIS A 67 24.98 -1.05 9.47
C HIS A 67 24.30 0.18 10.07
N VAL A 68 23.99 0.12 11.36
CA VAL A 68 23.45 1.23 12.14
C VAL A 68 24.38 1.59 13.32
N GLY A 69 25.66 1.26 13.20
CA GLY A 69 26.63 1.33 14.29
C GLY A 69 27.16 2.74 14.58
N LEU A 70 27.21 3.60 13.55
CA LEU A 70 27.75 4.96 13.62
C LEU A 70 26.77 5.93 14.34
N GLY A 71 27.26 7.09 14.77
CA GLY A 71 26.53 7.99 15.68
C GLY A 71 25.11 8.39 15.22
N GLU A 72 24.22 8.62 16.19
CA GLU A 72 22.84 9.03 15.93
C GLU A 72 22.75 10.46 15.38
N THR A 73 21.88 10.64 14.39
CA THR A 73 21.48 11.98 13.93
C THR A 73 20.27 12.43 14.73
N ALA A 74 20.34 13.63 15.32
CA ALA A 74 19.20 14.23 16.01
C ALA A 74 18.02 14.42 15.05
N LEU A 75 16.80 14.13 15.52
CA LEU A 75 15.62 14.27 14.67
C LEU A 75 15.33 15.74 14.40
N LYS A 76 15.48 16.17 13.15
CA LYS A 76 14.98 17.46 12.68
C LYS A 76 13.60 17.27 12.08
N TYR A 77 12.66 18.14 12.44
CA TYR A 77 11.39 18.21 11.71
C TYR A 77 11.65 18.88 10.37
N VAL A 78 11.52 18.11 9.30
CA VAL A 78 11.41 18.67 7.95
C VAL A 78 9.94 19.01 7.78
N LYS A 79 9.58 20.26 8.10
CA LYS A 79 8.26 20.80 7.78
C LYS A 79 8.29 21.19 6.30
N PHE A 80 7.44 20.60 5.47
CA PHE A 80 7.22 21.14 4.14
C PHE A 80 6.19 22.26 4.26
N PRO A 81 6.46 23.48 3.76
CA PRO A 81 5.54 24.61 3.85
C PRO A 81 4.12 24.25 3.38
N ASP A 82 4.03 23.41 2.35
CA ASP A 82 2.77 23.02 1.71
C ASP A 82 2.32 21.60 2.07
N GLU A 83 2.92 20.96 3.10
CA GLU A 83 2.56 19.60 3.53
C GLU A 83 1.07 19.48 3.85
N MET A 84 0.54 20.47 4.58
CA MET A 84 -0.85 20.43 5.02
C MET A 84 -1.79 20.67 3.85
N THR A 85 -1.52 21.67 3.01
CA THR A 85 -2.27 21.92 1.77
C THR A 85 -2.35 20.65 0.93
N GLN A 86 -1.20 20.03 0.63
CA GLN A 86 -1.15 18.80 -0.15
C GLN A 86 -1.97 17.66 0.48
N ARG A 87 -1.86 17.44 1.79
CA ARG A 87 -2.56 16.35 2.48
C ARG A 87 -4.06 16.61 2.65
N THR A 88 -4.49 17.87 2.58
CA THR A 88 -5.89 18.28 2.74
C THR A 88 -6.61 18.52 1.41
N SER A 89 -5.88 18.59 0.29
CA SER A 89 -6.45 18.59 -1.06
C SER A 89 -7.10 17.25 -1.43
N SER A 90 -8.12 17.28 -2.29
CA SER A 90 -8.63 16.03 -2.86
C SER A 90 -7.61 15.47 -3.85
N LEU A 91 -7.68 14.16 -4.10
CA LEU A 91 -6.92 13.50 -5.14
C LEU A 91 -7.17 14.15 -6.51
N ASP A 92 -8.42 14.51 -6.78
CA ASP A 92 -8.84 15.12 -8.03
C ASP A 92 -8.28 16.55 -8.19
N ASP A 93 -8.23 17.36 -7.13
CA ASP A 93 -7.56 18.67 -7.14
C ASP A 93 -6.07 18.52 -7.43
N LEU A 94 -5.39 17.61 -6.73
CA LEU A 94 -3.96 17.35 -6.92
C LEU A 94 -3.68 16.84 -8.33
N LEU A 95 -4.54 15.97 -8.86
CA LEU A 95 -4.44 15.45 -10.22
C LEU A 95 -4.63 16.54 -11.26
N TYR A 96 -5.61 17.43 -11.08
CA TYR A 96 -5.85 18.53 -12.00
C TYR A 96 -4.63 19.47 -12.07
N GLU A 97 -3.97 19.72 -10.94
CA GLU A 97 -2.76 20.55 -10.89
C GLU A 97 -1.54 19.87 -11.52
N HIS A 98 -1.36 18.56 -11.29
CA HIS A 98 -0.16 17.83 -11.74
C HIS A 98 -0.26 17.22 -13.14
N ASP A 99 -1.44 16.75 -13.54
CA ASP A 99 -1.69 16.05 -14.80
C ASP A 99 -3.13 16.30 -15.30
N ARG A 100 -3.37 17.56 -15.67
CA ARG A 100 -4.67 18.02 -16.16
C ARG A 100 -5.22 17.20 -17.34
N GLY A 101 -4.35 16.77 -18.25
CA GLY A 101 -4.77 16.02 -19.45
C GLY A 101 -5.37 14.66 -19.10
N THR A 102 -4.70 13.90 -18.23
CA THR A 102 -5.20 12.61 -17.76
C THR A 102 -6.43 12.79 -16.86
N TYR A 103 -6.43 13.82 -16.00
CA TYR A 103 -7.60 14.20 -15.21
C TYR A 103 -8.84 14.43 -16.08
N GLU A 104 -8.75 15.28 -17.11
CA GLU A 104 -9.88 15.65 -17.96
C GLU A 104 -10.41 14.45 -18.76
N LYS A 105 -9.52 13.59 -19.26
CA LYS A 105 -9.93 12.37 -19.98
C LYS A 105 -10.65 11.37 -19.08
N TRP A 106 -10.18 11.19 -17.85
CA TRP A 106 -10.84 10.30 -16.90
C TRP A 106 -12.19 10.84 -16.45
N HIS A 107 -12.30 12.14 -16.19
CA HIS A 107 -13.56 12.77 -15.79
C HIS A 107 -14.60 12.79 -16.92
N ASN A 108 -14.16 12.91 -18.16
CA ASN A 108 -15.01 12.90 -19.34
C ASN A 108 -15.07 11.51 -20.02
N ARG A 109 -14.70 10.44 -19.32
CA ARG A 109 -14.71 9.09 -19.88
C ARG A 109 -16.12 8.65 -20.24
N GLU A 110 -16.24 7.94 -21.36
CA GLU A 110 -17.53 7.52 -21.88
C GLU A 110 -17.99 6.23 -21.21
N GLU A 111 -19.26 6.16 -20.82
CA GLU A 111 -19.89 4.87 -20.49
C GLU A 111 -20.07 4.06 -21.79
N LYS A 112 -19.63 2.81 -21.75
CA LYS A 112 -19.74 1.85 -22.85
C LYS A 112 -20.74 0.77 -22.45
N SER A 113 -21.58 0.36 -23.39
CA SER A 113 -22.58 -0.68 -23.17
C SER A 113 -22.68 -1.58 -24.38
N PHE A 114 -22.58 -2.89 -24.19
CA PHE A 114 -22.63 -3.88 -25.26
C PHE A 114 -23.18 -5.22 -24.75
N ASP A 115 -23.65 -6.07 -25.66
CA ASP A 115 -24.18 -7.39 -25.31
C ASP A 115 -23.07 -8.40 -25.07
N CYS A 116 -23.18 -9.19 -24.00
CA CYS A 116 -22.24 -10.25 -23.70
C CYS A 116 -22.21 -11.30 -24.82
N PRO A 117 -21.06 -11.55 -25.48
CA PRO A 117 -20.96 -12.53 -26.56
C PRO A 117 -21.19 -13.98 -26.13
N TYR A 118 -21.23 -14.25 -24.82
CA TYR A 118 -21.49 -15.59 -24.27
C TYR A 118 -22.97 -15.84 -23.92
N CYS A 119 -23.67 -14.85 -23.35
CA CYS A 119 -25.02 -15.06 -22.83
C CYS A 119 -26.07 -14.02 -23.30
N GLY A 120 -25.65 -12.99 -24.04
CA GLY A 120 -26.53 -11.92 -24.52
C GLY A 120 -26.96 -10.90 -23.46
N ALA A 121 -26.55 -11.05 -22.20
CA ALA A 121 -26.83 -10.04 -21.18
C ALA A 121 -26.04 -8.74 -21.45
N GLN A 122 -26.65 -7.59 -21.18
CA GLN A 122 -25.98 -6.30 -21.32
C GLN A 122 -24.83 -6.15 -20.31
N ILE A 123 -23.69 -5.68 -20.79
CA ILE A 123 -22.50 -5.31 -20.00
C ILE A 123 -22.36 -3.80 -20.10
N THR A 124 -22.13 -3.14 -18.97
CA THR A 124 -21.77 -1.73 -18.91
C THR A 124 -20.37 -1.56 -18.32
N GLY A 125 -19.68 -0.49 -18.73
CA GLY A 125 -18.36 -0.15 -18.25
C GLY A 125 -17.91 1.21 -18.76
N PHE A 126 -16.63 1.53 -18.68
CA PHE A 126 -16.08 2.81 -19.12
C PHE A 126 -15.05 2.62 -20.24
N SER A 127 -14.86 3.66 -21.05
CA SER A 127 -13.87 3.70 -22.14
C SER A 127 -12.42 3.55 -21.67
N THR A 128 -12.18 3.66 -20.36
CA THR A 128 -10.89 3.47 -19.69
C THR A 128 -10.61 2.01 -19.33
N GLN A 129 -11.61 1.13 -19.42
CA GLN A 129 -11.46 -0.28 -19.09
C GLN A 129 -11.00 -1.07 -20.32
N SER A 130 -10.15 -2.06 -20.08
CA SER A 130 -9.71 -3.02 -21.11
C SER A 130 -10.40 -4.38 -20.98
N VAL A 131 -10.74 -4.77 -19.74
CA VAL A 131 -11.41 -6.03 -19.40
C VAL A 131 -12.74 -5.73 -18.71
N PHE A 132 -13.80 -6.35 -19.20
CA PHE A 132 -15.17 -6.21 -18.69
C PHE A 132 -15.67 -7.55 -18.17
N THR A 133 -16.31 -7.57 -17.00
CA THR A 133 -16.90 -8.77 -16.41
C THR A 133 -18.42 -8.76 -16.60
N CYS A 134 -18.97 -9.80 -17.22
CA CYS A 134 -20.41 -9.94 -17.35
C CYS A 134 -21.05 -10.25 -15.99
N GLY A 135 -21.94 -9.37 -15.51
CA GLY A 135 -22.64 -9.58 -14.24
C GLY A 135 -23.59 -10.80 -14.22
N HIS A 136 -23.98 -11.33 -15.38
CA HIS A 136 -24.87 -12.49 -15.46
C HIS A 136 -24.13 -13.83 -15.48
N CYS A 137 -23.13 -14.00 -16.35
CA CYS A 137 -22.41 -15.28 -16.51
C CYS A 137 -20.99 -15.28 -15.93
N GLY A 138 -20.49 -14.14 -15.45
CA GLY A 138 -19.15 -14.01 -14.87
C GLY A 138 -17.99 -14.03 -15.88
N ASN A 139 -18.27 -14.20 -17.17
CA ASN A 139 -17.22 -14.24 -18.19
C ASN A 139 -16.61 -12.85 -18.45
N LYS A 140 -15.31 -12.87 -18.75
CA LYS A 140 -14.50 -11.68 -19.07
C LYS A 140 -14.48 -11.43 -20.57
N ILE A 141 -14.70 -10.18 -20.95
CA ILE A 141 -14.74 -9.70 -22.33
C ILE A 141 -13.70 -8.61 -22.49
N MET A 142 -13.07 -8.51 -23.66
CA MET A 142 -12.06 -7.48 -23.95
C MET A 142 -12.33 -6.81 -25.28
N TYR A 143 -11.74 -5.64 -25.48
CA TYR A 143 -11.61 -5.07 -26.82
C TYR A 143 -10.61 -5.87 -27.66
N SER A 144 -10.97 -6.18 -28.90
CA SER A 144 -10.14 -6.99 -29.82
C SER A 144 -8.77 -6.36 -30.06
N GLU A 145 -8.73 -5.04 -30.22
CA GLU A 145 -7.48 -4.28 -30.42
C GLU A 145 -6.54 -4.40 -29.22
N VAL A 146 -7.06 -4.34 -28.00
CA VAL A 146 -6.28 -4.50 -26.77
C VAL A 146 -5.79 -5.93 -26.63
N PHE A 147 -6.61 -6.91 -26.99
CA PHE A 147 -6.21 -8.32 -27.00
C PHE A 147 -5.04 -8.60 -27.96
N GLU A 148 -5.08 -8.01 -29.16
CA GLU A 148 -4.05 -8.19 -30.19
C GLU A 148 -2.75 -7.45 -29.89
N THR A 149 -2.84 -6.19 -29.42
CA THR A 149 -1.67 -5.32 -29.26
C THR A 149 -1.09 -5.31 -27.85
N GLY A 150 -1.94 -5.51 -26.82
CA GLY A 150 -1.63 -5.20 -25.43
C GLY A 150 -1.38 -3.74 -25.15
N ALA A 151 -1.70 -2.87 -26.11
CA ALA A 151 -1.74 -1.45 -25.87
C ALA A 151 -2.86 -1.20 -24.86
N TYR A 152 -2.50 -0.55 -23.76
CA TYR A 152 -3.46 0.05 -22.86
C TYR A 152 -3.49 1.55 -23.18
N GLY A 153 -4.61 2.20 -22.94
CA GLY A 153 -4.72 3.64 -23.21
C GLY A 153 -3.62 4.40 -22.47
N GLU A 154 -2.84 5.22 -23.17
CA GLU A 154 -1.80 6.10 -22.60
C GLU A 154 -2.34 6.99 -21.45
N ASN A 155 -3.67 7.14 -21.37
CA ASN A 155 -4.40 7.97 -20.41
C ASN A 155 -4.94 7.19 -19.18
N LEU A 156 -4.50 5.94 -18.97
CA LEU A 156 -4.80 5.15 -17.77
C LEU A 156 -3.76 5.32 -16.66
N VAL A 157 -2.61 5.89 -17.02
CA VAL A 157 -1.48 6.12 -16.12
C VAL A 157 -1.42 7.60 -15.80
N TYR A 158 -1.63 7.93 -14.53
CA TYR A 158 -1.49 9.28 -14.01
C TYR A 158 -0.04 9.60 -13.72
N GLY A 159 0.46 10.67 -14.34
CA GLY A 159 1.88 11.05 -14.31
C GLY A 159 2.71 10.38 -15.41
N TYR A 160 3.89 10.95 -15.68
CA TYR A 160 4.79 10.49 -16.74
C TYR A 160 5.89 9.57 -16.18
N ASP A 161 5.79 8.27 -16.43
CA ASP A 161 6.93 7.35 -16.39
C ASP A 161 6.90 6.50 -17.67
N PRO A 162 7.88 6.66 -18.58
CA PRO A 162 7.93 5.88 -19.82
C PRO A 162 8.13 4.37 -19.59
N ASN A 163 8.51 3.95 -18.38
CA ASN A 163 8.80 2.55 -18.04
C ASN A 163 8.05 2.11 -16.77
N MET A 164 6.74 2.41 -16.71
CA MET A 164 5.79 1.88 -15.72
C MET A 164 6.25 0.56 -15.08
N TYR A 165 6.17 0.45 -13.75
CA TYR A 165 6.82 -0.65 -13.03
C TYR A 165 6.37 -2.02 -13.54
N ASP A 166 7.31 -2.90 -13.86
CA ASP A 166 7.05 -4.17 -14.54
C ASP A 166 6.42 -5.25 -13.64
N LEU A 167 6.27 -5.00 -12.33
CA LEU A 167 5.68 -5.96 -11.38
C LEU A 167 4.40 -5.41 -10.76
N VAL A 168 3.48 -6.30 -10.42
CA VAL A 168 2.25 -6.00 -9.68
C VAL A 168 1.96 -7.11 -8.66
N LEU A 169 1.31 -6.76 -7.55
CA LEU A 169 0.71 -7.77 -6.67
C LEU A 169 -0.73 -8.07 -7.09
N PRO A 170 -1.19 -9.33 -7.00
CA PRO A 170 -2.54 -9.69 -7.39
C PRO A 170 -3.59 -9.03 -6.47
N SER A 171 -4.66 -8.52 -7.08
CA SER A 171 -5.86 -8.14 -6.34
C SER A 171 -6.67 -9.41 -6.02
N LYS A 172 -6.84 -9.70 -4.73
CA LYS A 172 -7.64 -10.83 -4.23
C LYS A 172 -8.94 -10.40 -3.58
N VAL A 173 -9.06 -9.12 -3.25
CA VAL A 173 -10.22 -8.50 -2.61
C VAL A 173 -11.03 -7.80 -3.68
N THR A 174 -12.25 -8.28 -3.89
CA THR A 174 -13.22 -7.63 -4.79
C THR A 174 -13.70 -6.30 -4.23
N LYS A 175 -14.23 -5.42 -5.09
CA LYS A 175 -14.84 -4.15 -4.66
C LYS A 175 -15.89 -4.34 -3.57
N ALA A 176 -16.75 -5.36 -3.70
CA ALA A 176 -17.79 -5.66 -2.73
C ALA A 176 -17.22 -6.05 -1.36
N GLN A 177 -16.15 -6.86 -1.33
CA GLN A 177 -15.46 -7.22 -0.09
C GLN A 177 -14.78 -6.00 0.54
N ALA A 178 -14.14 -5.13 -0.26
CA ALA A 178 -13.53 -3.91 0.24
C ALA A 178 -14.55 -2.94 0.85
N ILE A 179 -15.70 -2.75 0.18
CA ILE A 179 -16.83 -1.96 0.69
C ILE A 179 -17.31 -2.55 2.02
N ALA A 180 -17.52 -3.87 2.09
CA ALA A 180 -17.95 -4.54 3.33
C ALA A 180 -16.94 -4.34 4.47
N GLN A 181 -15.64 -4.41 4.16
CA GLN A 181 -14.57 -4.21 5.14
C GLN A 181 -14.49 -2.76 5.63
N MET A 182 -14.62 -1.77 4.75
CA MET A 182 -14.69 -0.36 5.13
C MET A 182 -15.93 -0.06 5.99
N LEU A 183 -17.09 -0.60 5.63
CA LEU A 183 -18.32 -0.47 6.42
C LEU A 183 -18.16 -1.11 7.81
N ARG A 184 -17.48 -2.25 7.92
CA ARG A 184 -17.17 -2.87 9.22
C ARG A 184 -16.27 -1.99 10.07
N LEU A 185 -15.19 -1.44 9.49
CA LEU A 185 -14.31 -0.50 10.18
C LEU A 185 -15.09 0.71 10.72
N ALA A 186 -15.96 1.29 9.89
CA ALA A 186 -16.80 2.42 10.28
C ALA A 186 -17.81 2.04 11.39
N ALA A 187 -18.45 0.88 11.27
CA ALA A 187 -19.42 0.40 12.25
C ALA A 187 -18.82 0.09 13.63
N GLU A 188 -17.58 -0.39 13.67
CA GLU A 188 -16.84 -0.65 14.93
C GLU A 188 -16.31 0.65 15.58
N ASN A 189 -16.25 1.75 14.82
CA ASN A 189 -15.61 3.00 15.24
C ASN A 189 -16.52 4.24 15.01
N ARG A 190 -17.84 4.09 15.16
CA ARG A 190 -18.86 5.09 14.76
C ARG A 190 -18.58 6.52 15.23
N SER A 191 -18.06 6.69 16.45
CA SER A 191 -17.79 8.01 17.04
C SER A 191 -16.79 8.84 16.23
N HIS A 192 -15.87 8.20 15.49
CA HIS A 192 -14.90 8.89 14.67
C HIS A 192 -15.48 9.47 13.37
N PHE A 193 -16.66 8.98 12.96
CA PHE A 193 -17.32 9.35 11.70
C PHE A 193 -18.58 10.20 11.94
N GLU A 194 -18.79 10.69 13.16
CA GLU A 194 -19.94 11.52 13.49
C GLU A 194 -20.03 12.75 12.58
N GLY A 195 -21.24 13.04 12.09
CA GLY A 195 -21.49 14.16 11.17
C GLY A 195 -21.08 13.90 9.72
N GLN A 196 -20.57 12.72 9.39
CA GLN A 196 -20.20 12.35 8.02
C GLN A 196 -21.16 11.32 7.43
N ASP A 197 -21.50 11.45 6.15
CA ASP A 197 -22.31 10.45 5.40
C ASP A 197 -21.44 9.27 4.94
N ILE A 198 -20.60 8.74 5.83
CA ILE A 198 -19.50 7.84 5.46
C ILE A 198 -20.00 6.55 4.82
N GLU A 199 -21.10 5.97 5.31
CA GLU A 199 -21.63 4.71 4.78
C GLU A 199 -22.11 4.85 3.34
N LYS A 200 -22.77 5.98 3.01
CA LYS A 200 -23.18 6.27 1.64
C LYS A 200 -21.95 6.42 0.75
N ARG A 201 -20.98 7.23 1.18
CA ARG A 201 -19.74 7.48 0.44
C ARG A 201 -18.97 6.18 0.16
N ILE A 202 -18.80 5.32 1.17
CA ILE A 202 -18.18 4.00 0.99
C ILE A 202 -18.87 3.20 -0.12
N ARG A 203 -20.21 3.25 -0.21
CA ARG A 203 -20.97 2.50 -1.22
C ARG A 203 -20.86 3.09 -2.63
N SER A 204 -20.73 4.40 -2.76
CA SER A 204 -20.80 5.10 -4.06
C SER A 204 -19.45 5.51 -4.64
N GLU A 205 -18.47 5.83 -3.79
CA GLU A 205 -17.27 6.60 -4.20
C GLU A 205 -15.97 5.77 -4.18
N VAL A 206 -15.98 4.53 -3.70
CA VAL A 206 -14.77 3.68 -3.64
C VAL A 206 -14.23 3.39 -5.04
N GLN A 207 -12.93 3.63 -5.21
CA GLN A 207 -12.20 3.52 -6.47
C GLN A 207 -11.13 2.43 -6.38
N ALA A 208 -10.83 1.76 -7.49
CA ALA A 208 -9.69 0.87 -7.60
C ALA A 208 -8.45 1.66 -8.02
N ILE A 209 -7.36 1.52 -7.29
CA ILE A 209 -6.12 2.27 -7.53
C ILE A 209 -4.93 1.31 -7.52
N CYS A 210 -4.00 1.51 -8.45
CA CYS A 210 -2.74 0.79 -8.52
C CYS A 210 -1.59 1.77 -8.34
N LEU A 211 -0.84 1.62 -7.25
CA LEU A 211 0.18 2.60 -6.83
C LEU A 211 1.60 2.05 -6.96
N PRO A 212 2.59 2.86 -7.33
CA PRO A 212 3.97 2.42 -7.48
C PRO A 212 4.72 2.46 -6.15
N TYR A 213 5.43 1.38 -5.84
CA TYR A 213 6.22 1.22 -4.62
C TYR A 213 7.63 0.71 -4.91
N TRP A 214 8.56 1.05 -4.02
CA TRP A 214 9.78 0.29 -3.85
C TRP A 214 9.63 -0.64 -2.66
N VAL A 215 10.15 -1.87 -2.80
CA VAL A 215 10.29 -2.80 -1.68
C VAL A 215 11.71 -2.70 -1.13
N GLU A 216 11.81 -2.44 0.17
CA GLU A 216 13.08 -2.22 0.85
C GLU A 216 13.08 -2.74 2.29
N ASP A 217 14.25 -3.12 2.77
CA ASP A 217 14.47 -3.28 4.20
C ASP A 217 14.87 -1.92 4.81
N ILE A 218 14.37 -1.63 6.00
CA ILE A 218 14.87 -0.53 6.82
C ILE A 218 15.21 -1.01 8.22
N SER A 219 16.46 -0.81 8.62
CA SER A 219 16.92 -0.98 9.98
C SER A 219 16.98 0.36 10.68
N VAL A 220 16.52 0.41 11.93
CA VAL A 220 16.54 1.60 12.78
C VAL A 220 17.19 1.27 14.11
N LYS A 221 18.21 2.04 14.48
CA LYS A 221 18.70 2.13 15.86
C LYS A 221 18.42 3.54 16.36
N ALA A 222 17.69 3.66 17.46
CA ALA A 222 17.27 4.96 17.94
C ALA A 222 17.25 5.04 19.47
N THR A 223 17.41 6.24 19.99
CA THR A 223 17.29 6.52 21.42
C THR A 223 15.95 7.18 21.72
N ALA A 224 15.22 6.63 22.69
CA ALA A 224 13.93 7.11 23.14
C ALA A 224 14.00 7.60 24.59
N ASP A 225 13.33 8.73 24.85
CA ASP A 225 13.04 9.28 26.17
C ASP A 225 11.61 8.92 26.55
N THR A 226 11.40 8.48 27.79
CA THR A 226 10.08 7.99 28.26
C THR A 226 9.80 8.42 29.68
N GLU A 227 8.58 8.18 30.17
CA GLU A 227 8.25 8.42 31.59
C GLU A 227 9.06 7.57 32.59
N ARG A 228 9.70 6.50 32.13
CA ARG A 228 10.52 5.58 32.97
C ARG A 228 12.02 5.80 32.81
N GLY A 229 12.44 6.63 31.86
CA GLY A 229 13.84 6.89 31.57
C GLY A 229 14.19 6.71 30.10
N ARG A 230 15.49 6.78 29.81
CA ARG A 230 16.03 6.76 28.46
C ARG A 230 16.63 5.41 28.11
N PHE A 231 16.39 4.94 26.89
CA PHE A 231 17.00 3.72 26.37
C PHE A 231 17.21 3.79 24.86
N THR A 232 18.13 2.96 24.36
CA THR A 232 18.36 2.76 22.93
C THR A 232 17.72 1.44 22.51
N PHE A 233 17.11 1.41 21.34
CA PHE A 233 16.49 0.22 20.76
C PHE A 233 16.91 0.01 19.31
N TYR A 234 16.74 -1.22 18.84
CA TYR A 234 16.89 -1.63 17.46
C TYR A 234 15.56 -2.20 16.94
N HIS A 235 15.24 -1.93 15.67
CA HIS A 235 14.02 -2.37 15.00
C HIS A 235 14.27 -2.51 13.50
N ASP A 236 13.64 -3.51 12.87
CA ASP A 236 13.66 -3.73 11.43
C ASP A 236 12.24 -3.73 10.87
N ARG A 237 12.10 -3.14 9.68
CA ARG A 237 11.00 -3.43 8.76
C ARG A 237 11.59 -4.09 7.52
N ILE A 238 11.24 -5.34 7.31
CA ILE A 238 11.67 -6.18 6.18
C ILE A 238 10.59 -6.15 5.12
N ASN A 239 11.00 -6.11 3.84
CA ASN A 239 10.06 -6.02 2.72
C ASN A 239 9.03 -4.89 2.91
N TRP A 240 9.50 -3.71 3.33
CA TRP A 240 8.62 -2.58 3.60
C TRP A 240 8.24 -1.86 2.31
N ALA A 241 6.94 -1.58 2.17
CA ALA A 241 6.38 -0.87 1.04
C ALA A 241 6.65 0.65 1.16
N ARG A 242 7.63 1.16 0.42
CA ARG A 242 7.87 2.62 0.30
C ARG A 242 7.09 3.23 -0.86
N PRO A 243 6.09 4.11 -0.60
CA PRO A 243 5.30 4.72 -1.66
C PRO A 243 6.16 5.61 -2.56
N GLN A 244 5.89 5.59 -3.87
CA GLN A 244 6.58 6.42 -4.87
C GLN A 244 5.67 7.50 -5.50
N CYS A 245 4.39 7.53 -5.13
CA CYS A 245 3.43 8.54 -5.57
C CYS A 245 3.00 9.40 -4.36
N SER A 246 3.23 10.72 -4.43
CA SER A 246 2.95 11.64 -3.33
C SER A 246 1.57 12.29 -3.40
N LEU A 247 0.70 11.89 -4.34
CA LEU A 247 -0.69 12.35 -4.39
C LEU A 247 -1.55 11.74 -3.28
N PHE A 248 -1.03 10.70 -2.62
CA PHE A 248 -1.70 9.95 -1.58
C PHE A 248 -1.02 10.20 -0.24
N ASP A 249 -1.82 10.18 0.82
CA ASP A 249 -1.28 10.35 2.17
C ASP A 249 -0.43 9.13 2.57
N ILE A 250 0.88 9.37 2.71
CA ILE A 250 1.89 8.35 3.03
C ILE A 250 1.60 7.58 4.33
N TYR A 251 0.88 8.22 5.26
CA TYR A 251 0.58 7.64 6.55
C TYR A 251 -0.58 6.67 6.46
N LEU A 252 -1.61 6.98 5.68
CA LEU A 252 -2.69 6.04 5.35
C LEU A 252 -2.14 4.84 4.59
N LEU A 253 -1.31 5.08 3.58
CA LEU A 253 -0.70 4.02 2.78
C LEU A 253 0.16 3.05 3.61
N ASN A 254 0.89 3.57 4.59
CA ASN A 254 1.70 2.74 5.48
C ASN A 254 0.87 1.80 6.37
N GLU A 255 -0.38 2.15 6.71
CA GLU A 255 -1.27 1.27 7.46
C GLU A 255 -1.71 0.02 6.68
N LEU A 256 -1.53 0.00 5.36
CA LEU A 256 -1.95 -1.11 4.50
C LEU A 256 -1.02 -2.32 4.55
N ASN A 257 0.14 -2.21 5.21
CA ASN A 257 1.02 -3.35 5.46
C ASN A 257 0.31 -4.40 6.36
N PRO A 258 0.55 -5.71 6.14
CA PRO A 258 1.60 -6.30 5.31
C PRO A 258 1.18 -6.56 3.85
N TRP A 259 2.19 -6.76 2.99
CA TRP A 259 2.05 -7.22 1.59
C TRP A 259 2.78 -8.54 1.39
N ASP A 260 2.34 -9.37 0.45
CA ASP A 260 2.98 -10.64 0.08
C ASP A 260 3.65 -10.51 -1.29
N TYR A 261 4.97 -10.35 -1.30
CA TYR A 261 5.75 -10.20 -2.53
C TYR A 261 6.12 -11.53 -3.17
N GLY A 262 5.96 -12.65 -2.47
CA GLY A 262 6.11 -14.00 -3.07
C GLY A 262 5.07 -14.29 -4.15
N GLU A 263 4.03 -13.47 -4.24
CA GLU A 263 3.00 -13.54 -5.28
C GLU A 263 3.14 -12.48 -6.37
N SER A 264 4.23 -11.71 -6.41
CA SER A 264 4.44 -10.73 -7.46
C SER A 264 4.42 -11.40 -8.84
N ALA A 265 3.79 -10.72 -9.80
CA ALA A 265 3.70 -11.14 -11.18
C ALA A 265 4.13 -10.01 -12.11
N PRO A 266 4.54 -10.32 -13.35
CA PRO A 266 4.64 -9.34 -14.40
C PRO A 266 3.38 -8.49 -14.51
N PHE A 267 3.56 -7.21 -14.79
CA PHE A 267 2.46 -6.27 -14.88
C PHE A 267 2.13 -5.97 -16.34
N THR A 268 0.99 -6.46 -16.79
CA THR A 268 0.42 -6.04 -18.06
C THR A 268 -0.88 -5.26 -17.83
N PRO A 269 -0.83 -3.91 -17.88
CA PRO A 269 -1.97 -3.05 -17.58
C PRO A 269 -3.19 -3.27 -18.47
N ALA A 270 -2.96 -3.67 -19.73
CA ALA A 270 -4.00 -4.00 -20.70
C ALA A 270 -4.94 -5.14 -20.24
N PHE A 271 -4.51 -5.97 -19.29
CA PHE A 271 -5.30 -7.06 -18.73
C PHE A 271 -5.75 -6.79 -17.29
N LEU A 272 -5.68 -5.55 -16.82
CA LEU A 272 -6.30 -5.19 -15.55
C LEU A 272 -7.82 -5.29 -15.64
N GLU A 273 -8.38 -5.92 -14.63
CA GLU A 273 -9.81 -5.97 -14.37
C GLU A 273 -10.24 -4.72 -13.62
N ASP A 274 -11.53 -4.37 -13.72
CA ASP A 274 -12.15 -3.18 -13.12
C ASP A 274 -11.72 -1.83 -13.73
N ASP A 275 -12.40 -0.75 -13.33
CA ASP A 275 -12.08 0.64 -13.71
C ASP A 275 -10.93 1.14 -12.80
N VAL A 276 -9.73 0.63 -13.06
CA VAL A 276 -8.54 0.87 -12.23
C VAL A 276 -7.81 2.13 -12.68
N ARG A 277 -7.52 3.03 -11.72
CA ARG A 277 -6.59 4.14 -11.93
C ARG A 277 -5.18 3.69 -11.62
N ILE A 278 -4.24 3.89 -12.55
CA ILE A 278 -2.85 3.51 -12.33
C ILE A 278 -2.01 4.77 -12.17
N PHE A 279 -1.09 4.78 -11.21
CA PHE A 279 -0.27 5.95 -10.92
C PHE A 279 1.21 5.67 -11.20
N ALA A 280 1.88 6.66 -11.79
CA ALA A 280 3.31 6.65 -12.00
C ALA A 280 4.06 7.20 -10.77
N PRO A 281 5.34 6.82 -10.58
CA PRO A 281 6.22 7.46 -9.60
C PRO A 281 6.34 8.96 -9.84
N MET A 282 6.29 9.77 -8.78
CA MET A 282 6.46 11.23 -8.90
C MET A 282 7.87 11.64 -8.52
N ASN A 283 8.62 12.31 -9.38
CA ASN A 283 9.98 12.73 -9.05
C ASN A 283 10.02 13.97 -8.13
N ASN A 284 9.86 13.79 -6.82
CA ASN A 284 9.90 14.87 -5.84
C ASN A 284 10.57 14.47 -4.51
N ASP A 285 10.77 15.47 -3.65
CA ASP A 285 11.43 15.32 -2.35
C ASP A 285 10.71 14.37 -1.39
N GLU A 286 9.38 14.25 -1.51
CA GLU A 286 8.55 13.37 -0.68
C GLU A 286 9.02 11.92 -0.79
N ARG A 287 9.44 11.48 -1.98
CA ARG A 287 10.01 10.13 -2.15
C ARG A 287 11.19 9.87 -1.24
N VAL A 288 12.03 10.89 -0.98
CA VAL A 288 13.22 10.77 -0.13
C VAL A 288 12.84 10.87 1.34
N THR A 289 11.90 11.74 1.71
CA THR A 289 11.58 12.06 3.10
C THR A 289 10.50 11.18 3.73
N ALA A 290 9.60 10.59 2.94
CA ALA A 290 8.49 9.78 3.41
C ALA A 290 8.89 8.66 4.40
N PRO A 291 9.95 7.85 4.14
CA PRO A 291 10.39 6.83 5.10
C PRO A 291 10.60 7.36 6.52
N TYR A 292 11.27 8.51 6.62
CA TYR A 292 11.63 9.12 7.90
C TYR A 292 10.43 9.76 8.59
N ARG A 293 9.50 10.35 7.82
CA ARG A 293 8.25 10.91 8.33
C ARG A 293 7.38 9.81 8.93
N ILE A 294 7.24 8.69 8.21
CA ILE A 294 6.50 7.52 8.69
C ILE A 294 7.14 6.98 9.98
N LEU A 295 8.46 6.73 9.98
CA LEU A 295 9.16 6.25 11.19
C LEU A 295 8.98 7.20 12.38
N ARG A 296 9.08 8.51 12.16
CA ARG A 296 8.88 9.49 13.24
C ARG A 296 7.50 9.39 13.87
N ARG A 297 6.46 9.15 13.06
CA ARG A 297 5.09 9.00 13.52
C ARG A 297 4.90 7.67 14.24
N ASP A 298 5.37 6.58 13.64
CA ASP A 298 5.04 5.22 14.07
C ASP A 298 5.90 4.72 15.25
N LEU A 299 7.19 5.07 15.31
CA LEU A 299 8.11 4.53 16.32
C LEU A 299 7.63 4.82 17.77
N PRO A 300 7.18 6.04 18.13
CA PRO A 300 6.64 6.29 19.46
C PRO A 300 5.48 5.36 19.83
N ASP A 301 4.52 5.17 18.92
CA ASP A 301 3.32 4.40 19.20
C ASP A 301 3.60 2.89 19.22
N MET A 302 4.53 2.42 18.40
CA MET A 302 5.08 1.06 18.46
C MET A 302 5.79 0.77 19.80
N LEU A 303 6.57 1.71 20.32
CA LEU A 303 7.24 1.55 21.61
C LEU A 303 6.24 1.57 22.77
N LYS A 304 5.21 2.44 22.72
CA LYS A 304 4.13 2.47 23.71
C LYS A 304 3.39 1.14 23.77
N SER A 305 2.98 0.61 22.61
CA SER A 305 2.22 -0.65 22.55
C SER A 305 3.07 -1.84 22.98
N THR A 306 4.33 -1.92 22.52
CA THR A 306 5.21 -3.07 22.81
C THR A 306 5.66 -3.10 24.27
N PHE A 307 5.98 -1.95 24.86
CA PHE A 307 6.59 -1.87 26.19
C PHE A 307 5.66 -1.33 27.29
N GLY A 308 4.40 -1.04 26.98
CA GLY A 308 3.43 -0.49 27.94
C GLY A 308 3.83 0.89 28.46
N LEU A 309 4.42 1.73 27.61
CA LEU A 309 4.86 3.09 27.93
C LEU A 309 3.72 4.08 27.66
N SER A 310 3.76 5.24 28.33
CA SER A 310 2.73 6.27 28.18
C SER A 310 3.22 7.51 27.41
N ASP A 311 4.46 7.92 27.66
CA ASP A 311 5.11 9.02 26.98
C ASP A 311 6.38 8.49 26.33
N VAL A 312 6.52 8.77 25.03
CA VAL A 312 7.66 8.31 24.24
C VAL A 312 8.05 9.41 23.26
N LYS A 313 9.31 9.83 23.36
CA LYS A 313 9.94 10.76 22.43
C LYS A 313 11.22 10.16 21.88
N VAL A 314 11.25 9.88 20.58
CA VAL A 314 12.50 9.50 19.91
C VAL A 314 13.39 10.75 19.76
N LEU A 315 14.63 10.66 20.25
CA LEU A 315 15.57 11.80 20.31
C LEU A 315 16.47 11.88 19.08
N GLY A 316 16.89 10.72 18.57
CA GLY A 316 17.78 10.58 17.44
C GLY A 316 17.74 9.15 16.93
N TRP A 317 18.16 8.97 15.68
CA TRP A 317 18.25 7.65 15.06
C TRP A 317 19.44 7.52 14.13
N VAL A 318 19.71 6.28 13.76
CA VAL A 318 20.51 5.85 12.62
C VAL A 318 19.66 4.87 11.85
N THR A 319 19.58 5.07 10.55
CA THR A 319 18.80 4.21 9.66
C THR A 319 19.69 3.63 8.57
N ASP A 320 19.48 2.38 8.21
CA ASP A 320 20.05 1.77 7.00
C ASP A 320 18.90 1.35 6.11
N LEU A 321 18.80 1.98 4.94
CA LEU A 321 17.78 1.74 3.93
C LEU A 321 18.37 0.88 2.83
N ARG A 322 17.77 -0.29 2.60
CA ARG A 322 18.26 -1.27 1.64
C ARG A 322 17.15 -1.73 0.71
N ARG A 323 17.03 -1.01 -0.41
CA ARG A 323 16.16 -1.40 -1.53
C ARG A 323 16.46 -2.82 -1.99
N HIS A 324 15.48 -3.59 -2.45
CA HIS A 324 15.73 -4.84 -3.16
C HIS A 324 16.04 -4.58 -4.65
N LYS A 325 16.59 -5.56 -5.38
CA LYS A 325 16.95 -5.38 -6.79
C LYS A 325 15.74 -5.76 -7.66
N TYR A 326 15.44 -4.96 -8.69
CA TYR A 326 14.22 -5.07 -9.51
C TYR A 326 12.91 -5.00 -8.71
N ALA A 327 12.96 -4.42 -7.51
CA ALA A 327 11.83 -4.37 -6.58
C ALA A 327 10.99 -3.11 -6.71
N SER A 328 10.65 -2.78 -7.95
CA SER A 328 9.67 -1.76 -8.29
C SER A 328 8.35 -2.49 -8.56
N VAL A 329 7.35 -2.30 -7.72
CA VAL A 329 6.11 -3.07 -7.77
C VAL A 329 4.90 -2.16 -7.64
N ASN A 330 3.84 -2.48 -8.37
CA ASN A 330 2.56 -1.82 -8.23
C ASN A 330 1.70 -2.55 -7.21
N LEU A 331 1.16 -1.81 -6.24
CA LEU A 331 0.34 -2.33 -5.17
C LEU A 331 -1.12 -1.90 -5.39
N PRO A 332 -2.06 -2.86 -5.52
CA PRO A 332 -3.47 -2.56 -5.71
C PRO A 332 -4.14 -2.21 -4.37
N ILE A 333 -4.94 -1.16 -4.37
CA ILE A 333 -5.74 -0.70 -3.23
C ILE A 333 -7.16 -0.35 -3.67
N TRP A 334 -8.10 -0.47 -2.73
CA TRP A 334 -9.39 0.21 -2.82
C TRP A 334 -9.31 1.50 -2.02
N TYR A 335 -9.68 2.63 -2.61
CA TYR A 335 -9.48 3.94 -2.00
C TYR A 335 -10.78 4.74 -1.98
N LEU A 336 -11.03 5.39 -0.85
CA LEU A 336 -12.07 6.39 -0.66
C LEU A 336 -11.38 7.69 -0.24
N ASP A 337 -11.54 8.73 -1.05
CA ASP A 337 -10.91 10.01 -0.76
C ASP A 337 -11.70 10.86 0.25
N LYS A 338 -11.21 12.07 0.56
CA LYS A 338 -11.95 13.05 1.36
C LYS A 338 -13.30 13.40 0.70
N PRO A 339 -14.29 13.90 1.47
CA PRO A 339 -15.52 14.41 0.86
C PRO A 339 -15.27 15.67 0.03
N ASP A 340 -16.03 15.83 -1.06
CA ASP A 340 -15.91 16.98 -1.97
C ASP A 340 -16.20 18.32 -1.29
N TRP A 341 -17.08 18.31 -0.30
CA TRP A 341 -17.46 19.51 0.45
C TRP A 341 -16.46 19.93 1.53
N ALA A 342 -15.55 19.04 1.95
CA ALA A 342 -14.65 19.32 3.07
C ALA A 342 -13.50 20.24 2.65
N GLY A 343 -13.37 21.37 3.36
CA GLY A 343 -12.23 22.26 3.29
C GLY A 343 -11.07 21.81 4.18
N GLU A 344 -9.99 22.59 4.19
CA GLU A 344 -8.78 22.32 4.98
C GLU A 344 -9.03 22.30 6.51
N SER A 345 -9.96 23.12 6.99
CA SER A 345 -10.32 23.22 8.42
C SER A 345 -11.36 22.18 8.88
N ASP A 346 -11.96 21.44 7.96
CA ASP A 346 -12.93 20.39 8.30
C ASP A 346 -12.23 19.08 8.63
N LEU A 347 -12.89 18.22 9.41
CA LEU A 347 -12.41 16.86 9.62
C LEU A 347 -12.53 16.08 8.31
N GLN A 348 -11.38 15.81 7.70
CA GLN A 348 -11.27 15.02 6.49
C GLN A 348 -11.03 13.56 6.84
N THR A 349 -11.76 12.69 6.16
CA THR A 349 -11.62 11.24 6.30
C THR A 349 -11.27 10.62 4.97
N ARG A 350 -10.19 9.85 4.95
CA ARG A 350 -9.80 8.98 3.82
C ARG A 350 -9.77 7.54 4.29
N MET A 351 -10.14 6.61 3.43
CA MET A 351 -10.08 5.18 3.73
C MET A 351 -9.38 4.43 2.62
N ALA A 352 -8.69 3.36 2.99
CA ALA A 352 -8.09 2.46 2.03
C ALA A 352 -8.22 1.00 2.48
N VAL A 353 -8.31 0.08 1.53
CA VAL A 353 -8.18 -1.36 1.75
C VAL A 353 -7.06 -1.91 0.88
N ASN A 354 -6.14 -2.65 1.50
CA ASN A 354 -5.15 -3.44 0.79
C ASN A 354 -5.88 -4.49 -0.06
N ALA A 355 -5.79 -4.39 -1.39
CA ALA A 355 -6.57 -5.27 -2.27
C ALA A 355 -6.00 -6.70 -2.37
N GLN A 356 -4.81 -6.97 -1.83
CA GLN A 356 -4.26 -8.32 -1.71
C GLN A 356 -4.69 -9.00 -0.40
N THR A 357 -4.64 -8.29 0.73
CA THR A 357 -4.83 -8.89 2.06
C THR A 357 -6.19 -8.61 2.68
N GLY A 358 -6.86 -7.52 2.30
CA GLY A 358 -8.13 -7.09 2.86
C GLY A 358 -8.01 -6.25 4.14
N LYS A 359 -6.80 -5.88 4.56
CA LYS A 359 -6.62 -4.93 5.67
C LYS A 359 -7.17 -3.56 5.30
N ALA A 360 -7.99 -2.98 6.17
CA ALA A 360 -8.56 -1.66 6.00
C ALA A 360 -7.94 -0.65 6.96
N ALA A 361 -7.85 0.60 6.52
CA ALA A 361 -7.40 1.72 7.31
C ALA A 361 -8.23 2.97 7.01
N ALA A 362 -8.39 3.84 8.01
CA ALA A 362 -8.93 5.17 7.85
C ALA A 362 -7.99 6.20 8.48
N LEU A 363 -7.79 7.31 7.79
CA LEU A 363 -7.03 8.47 8.24
C LEU A 363 -7.99 9.62 8.52
N PHE A 364 -7.80 10.25 9.67
CA PHE A 364 -8.50 11.46 10.08
C PHE A 364 -7.51 12.62 10.15
N LEU A 365 -7.80 13.68 9.39
CA LEU A 365 -6.94 14.84 9.25
C LEU A 365 -7.78 16.12 9.33
N GLU A 366 -7.32 17.08 10.12
CA GLU A 366 -7.92 18.42 10.20
C GLU A 366 -6.78 19.41 10.45
N ALA A 367 -6.76 20.52 9.70
CA ALA A 367 -5.70 21.50 9.86
C ALA A 367 -5.63 22.05 11.29
N GLY A 368 -4.41 22.14 11.82
CA GLY A 368 -4.16 22.58 13.20
C GLY A 368 -4.42 21.54 14.29
N LYS A 369 -4.96 20.35 13.95
CA LYS A 369 -5.09 19.23 14.88
C LYS A 369 -4.09 18.11 14.57
N LYS A 370 -3.86 17.24 15.56
CA LYS A 370 -3.04 16.04 15.37
C LYS A 370 -3.86 15.02 14.58
N ASP A 371 -3.29 14.53 13.48
CA ASP A 371 -3.86 13.44 12.70
C ASP A 371 -3.78 12.11 13.45
N TYR A 372 -4.60 11.14 13.02
CA TYR A 372 -4.57 9.78 13.54
C TYR A 372 -5.18 8.79 12.55
N THR A 373 -4.82 7.52 12.72
CA THR A 373 -5.32 6.41 11.92
C THR A 373 -6.05 5.40 12.79
N ILE A 374 -7.03 4.72 12.21
CA ILE A 374 -7.63 3.50 12.75
C ILE A 374 -7.52 2.40 11.70
N THR A 375 -7.39 1.16 12.13
CA THR A 375 -7.22 0.02 11.23
C THR A 375 -8.13 -1.13 11.62
N LEU A 376 -8.42 -1.98 10.63
CA LEU A 376 -9.17 -3.20 10.80
C LEU A 376 -8.52 -4.31 9.98
N GLU A 377 -8.08 -5.32 10.71
CA GLU A 377 -7.46 -6.51 10.14
C GLU A 377 -8.48 -7.35 9.34
N PRO A 378 -8.04 -8.05 8.27
CA PRO A 378 -8.91 -8.94 7.50
C PRO A 378 -9.33 -10.16 8.33
N TYR A 379 -10.50 -10.70 8.02
CA TYR A 379 -10.97 -11.96 8.61
C TYR A 379 -11.57 -12.87 7.51
N PRO A 380 -11.07 -14.12 7.36
CA PRO A 380 -9.89 -14.67 8.04
C PRO A 380 -8.60 -13.94 7.62
N GLN A 381 -7.55 -14.07 8.43
CA GLN A 381 -6.23 -13.56 8.09
C GLN A 381 -5.68 -14.31 6.86
N PRO A 382 -5.14 -13.61 5.84
CA PRO A 382 -4.56 -14.26 4.69
C PRO A 382 -3.31 -15.04 5.08
N LYS A 383 -3.09 -16.17 4.40
CA LYS A 383 -1.81 -16.88 4.48
C LYS A 383 -0.81 -16.14 3.60
N MET A 384 0.30 -15.72 4.20
CA MET A 384 1.38 -15.02 3.51
C MET A 384 2.55 -15.98 3.23
N SER A 385 3.32 -15.71 2.18
CA SER A 385 4.61 -16.35 1.91
C SER A 385 5.72 -15.85 2.86
N ASP A 386 6.91 -16.45 2.74
CA ASP A 386 8.10 -16.01 3.47
C ASP A 386 8.60 -14.63 2.98
N GLU A 387 8.24 -14.23 1.76
CA GLU A 387 8.61 -12.95 1.14
C GLU A 387 7.51 -11.90 1.33
N CYS A 388 7.04 -11.76 2.57
CA CYS A 388 6.05 -10.76 2.94
C CYS A 388 6.66 -9.63 3.79
N THR A 389 5.92 -8.52 3.92
CA THR A 389 6.28 -7.44 4.84
C THR A 389 6.30 -7.96 6.27
N MET A 390 7.41 -7.75 6.96
CA MET A 390 7.58 -8.16 8.36
C MET A 390 8.18 -7.03 9.19
N PHE A 391 7.62 -6.80 10.38
CA PHE A 391 8.16 -5.85 11.35
C PHE A 391 8.70 -6.61 12.55
N SER A 392 9.99 -6.44 12.86
CA SER A 392 10.54 -7.04 14.07
C SER A 392 10.06 -6.27 15.31
N PRO A 393 9.80 -6.93 16.44
CA PRO A 393 9.58 -6.21 17.68
C PRO A 393 10.79 -5.33 18.02
N PRO A 394 10.61 -4.11 18.56
CA PRO A 394 11.72 -3.31 19.04
C PRO A 394 12.49 -4.09 20.12
N VAL A 395 13.81 -4.05 20.07
CA VAL A 395 14.67 -4.70 21.06
C VAL A 395 15.55 -3.64 21.75
N PRO A 396 15.49 -3.51 23.09
CA PRO A 396 16.42 -2.64 23.82
C PRO A 396 17.86 -3.14 23.65
N VAL A 397 18.77 -2.24 23.29
CA VAL A 397 20.17 -2.57 23.02
C VAL A 397 21.14 -1.61 23.70
N LYS A 398 22.30 -2.12 24.09
CA LYS A 398 23.42 -1.30 24.61
C LYS A 398 24.73 -1.71 23.93
N TYR A 399 25.49 -0.71 23.48
CA TYR A 399 26.82 -0.95 22.92
C TYR A 399 27.76 -1.56 23.96
N VAL A 400 28.50 -2.60 23.57
CA VAL A 400 29.47 -3.30 24.42
C VAL A 400 30.89 -3.05 23.92
N LYS A 401 31.19 -3.41 22.67
CA LYS A 401 32.55 -3.34 22.12
C LYS A 401 32.59 -3.32 20.59
N SER A 402 33.77 -3.04 20.04
CA SER A 402 34.05 -3.17 18.60
C SER A 402 33.88 -4.63 18.14
N PRO A 403 33.41 -4.91 16.91
CA PRO A 403 33.02 -3.97 15.85
C PRO A 403 31.50 -3.74 15.84
N PHE A 404 31.00 -2.90 16.75
CA PHE A 404 29.56 -2.60 16.90
C PHE A 404 28.74 -3.78 17.43
N LEU A 405 29.23 -4.41 18.50
CA LEU A 405 28.52 -5.46 19.23
C LEU A 405 27.64 -4.86 20.32
N PHE A 406 26.37 -5.28 20.34
CA PHE A 406 25.34 -4.80 21.25
C PHE A 406 24.75 -5.95 22.06
N GLN A 407 24.54 -5.71 23.35
CA GLN A 407 23.79 -6.60 24.21
C GLN A 407 22.31 -6.23 24.15
N THR A 408 21.42 -7.23 24.11
CA THR A 408 19.97 -7.05 24.20
C THR A 408 19.50 -7.18 25.64
N PHE A 409 18.44 -6.46 26.00
CA PHE A 409 17.88 -6.48 27.36
C PHE A 409 16.37 -6.61 27.34
N HIS A 410 15.81 -7.18 28.42
CA HIS A 410 14.39 -6.98 28.70
C HIS A 410 14.16 -5.52 29.11
N ILE A 411 13.02 -4.92 28.71
CA ILE A 411 12.78 -3.49 28.92
C ILE A 411 12.84 -3.09 30.41
N ASP A 412 12.40 -3.96 31.32
CA ASP A 412 12.43 -3.70 32.76
C ASP A 412 13.84 -3.69 33.36
N GLU A 413 14.82 -4.33 32.72
CA GLU A 413 16.22 -4.27 33.15
C GLU A 413 16.82 -2.91 32.84
N VAL A 414 16.32 -2.24 31.79
CA VAL A 414 16.80 -0.93 31.34
C VAL A 414 16.06 0.21 32.04
N LEU A 415 14.73 0.11 32.13
CA LEU A 415 13.86 1.17 32.62
C LEU A 415 13.39 0.96 34.08
N GLY A 416 13.76 -0.16 34.70
CA GLY A 416 13.21 -0.58 36.00
C GLY A 416 11.75 -1.01 35.90
N LYS A 417 11.24 -1.78 36.87
CA LYS A 417 9.84 -2.25 36.85
C LYS A 417 8.84 -1.07 36.87
N PRO A 418 7.66 -1.20 36.23
CA PRO A 418 6.60 -0.21 36.35
C PRO A 418 6.30 0.08 37.81
N ARG A 419 6.27 1.36 38.20
CA ARG A 419 5.87 1.73 39.56
C ARG A 419 4.38 1.42 39.72
N SER A 420 4.03 0.41 40.54
CA SER A 420 2.62 0.07 40.78
C SER A 420 1.86 1.29 41.31
N LYS A 421 0.76 1.68 40.65
CA LYS A 421 -0.12 2.77 41.13
C LYS A 421 -0.67 2.52 42.55
N PHE A 422 -0.67 1.27 43.02
CA PHE A 422 -1.13 0.86 44.35
C PHE A 422 -0.22 1.26 45.53
N ARG A 423 1.03 1.67 45.29
CA ARG A 423 1.95 2.03 46.40
C ARG A 423 1.67 3.39 47.05
N ARG A 424 0.64 4.12 46.60
CA ARG A 424 0.18 5.38 47.21
C ARG A 424 -0.95 5.21 48.25
N LEU A 425 -1.48 4.00 48.45
CA LEU A 425 -2.54 3.74 49.44
C LEU A 425 -2.02 3.36 50.84
N PHE A 426 -0.71 3.19 51.00
CA PHE A 426 -0.08 2.90 52.29
C PHE A 426 1.23 3.67 52.41
N LYS A 427 1.13 4.97 52.65
CA LYS A 427 2.13 5.74 53.38
C LYS A 427 1.37 6.70 54.29
N ASP A 428 1.70 6.57 55.56
CA ASP A 428 1.09 7.16 56.75
C ASP A 428 0.84 8.67 56.70
#